data_AF-A0A6N9P1J8-F1
#
_entry.id   AF-A0A6N9P1J8-F1
#
_cell.length_a   1.000
_cell.length_b   1.000
_cell.length_c   1.000
_cell.angle_alpha   90.00
_cell.angle_beta   90.00
_cell.angle_gamma   90.00
#
_symmetry.space_group_name_H-M   'P 1'
#
loop_
_entity.id
_entity.type
_entity.pdbx_description
1 polymer ?
#
loop_
_entity_poly.entity_id
_entity_poly.type
_entity_poly.pdbx_seq_one_letter_code
_entity_poly.pdbx_strand_id
1 'polypeptide(L)'
;MKFETKFEVLQLADLVTPPYNPRVDMEPDSPEYKALRRSLEQHQLVEPPVVNLHNMRCIGGNQRVVVMLALGMTEVLCSVIDQPDESKEKKLCLALNRIDGRWDTDKLGDLLRDDDVLEYETGFDAEEVRVYRLLEDAREPDDDGDYPGDDPEDDEPEPEDDEPPEDEGDTGEGDEEPRLGSTLIKIGHLSFKVEVYRYKRVVEAMRDRGIFDEKEIAAEWKRRLLHHD
;
A
#
# COMPACT_ATOMS: atom_id res chain seq x y z
N MET A 1 4.20 0.69 24.67
CA MET A 1 3.29 1.72 25.24
C MET A 1 1.87 1.18 25.16
N LYS A 2 1.01 1.31 26.18
CA LYS A 2 -0.36 0.77 26.15
C LYS A 2 -1.34 1.91 25.92
N PHE A 3 -2.17 1.81 24.88
CA PHE A 3 -3.32 2.69 24.71
C PHE A 3 -4.42 2.26 25.70
N GLU A 4 -5.02 3.21 26.40
CA GLU A 4 -6.24 2.96 27.17
C GLU A 4 -7.42 3.15 26.23
N THR A 5 -8.18 2.08 26.02
CA THR A 5 -9.33 2.07 25.10
C THR A 5 -10.63 2.04 25.89
N LYS A 6 -11.58 2.87 25.47
CA LYS A 6 -12.96 2.87 25.98
C LYS A 6 -13.92 2.75 24.79
N PHE A 7 -15.19 2.46 25.07
CA PHE A 7 -16.22 2.46 24.05
C PHE A 7 -17.21 3.59 24.32
N GLU A 8 -17.41 4.45 23.32
CA GLU A 8 -18.29 5.61 23.42
C GLU A 8 -19.13 5.74 22.14
N VAL A 9 -20.37 6.20 22.28
CA VAL A 9 -21.23 6.52 21.13
C VAL A 9 -20.93 7.95 20.70
N LEU A 10 -20.46 8.13 19.47
CA LEU A 10 -20.12 9.42 18.90
C LEU A 10 -21.05 9.76 17.73
N GLN A 11 -21.24 11.06 17.49
CA GLN A 11 -21.95 11.51 16.29
C GLN A 11 -21.06 11.29 15.07
N LEU A 12 -21.61 10.65 14.04
CA LEU A 12 -20.89 10.36 12.80
C LEU A 12 -20.45 11.65 12.09
N ALA A 13 -21.24 12.73 12.23
CA ALA A 13 -20.94 14.03 11.64
C ALA A 13 -19.71 14.72 12.27
N ASP A 14 -19.31 14.32 13.48
CA ASP A 14 -18.17 14.90 14.19
C ASP A 14 -16.86 14.17 13.87
N LEU A 15 -16.93 13.00 13.24
CA LEU A 15 -15.74 12.19 12.92
C LEU A 15 -14.98 12.78 11.74
N VAL A 16 -13.66 12.89 11.90
CA VAL A 16 -12.76 13.47 10.90
C VAL A 16 -11.93 12.37 10.26
N THR A 17 -11.85 12.33 8.93
CA THR A 17 -10.88 11.47 8.24
C THR A 17 -9.47 12.04 8.44
N PRO A 18 -8.50 11.24 8.92
CA PRO A 18 -7.13 11.71 9.07
C PRO A 18 -6.55 12.16 7.71
N PRO A 19 -5.83 13.30 7.64
CA PRO A 19 -5.27 13.79 6.37
C PRO A 19 -4.21 12.86 5.80
N TYR A 20 -3.57 12.08 6.67
CA TYR A 20 -2.58 11.06 6.33
C TYR A 20 -3.22 9.66 6.19
N ASN A 21 -4.54 9.52 6.13
CA ASN A 21 -5.16 8.19 5.94
C ASN A 21 -4.66 7.59 4.60
N PRO A 22 -3.91 6.49 4.63
CA PRO A 22 -3.24 5.97 3.43
C PRO A 22 -4.17 5.07 2.59
N ARG A 23 -5.43 4.88 2.97
CA ARG A 23 -6.38 4.12 2.14
C ARG A 23 -6.97 5.02 1.05
N VAL A 24 -7.12 4.46 -0.15
CA VAL A 24 -7.85 5.13 -1.24
C VAL A 24 -9.33 5.25 -0.85
N ASP A 25 -9.90 6.42 -1.12
CA ASP A 25 -11.33 6.64 -0.91
C ASP A 25 -12.15 5.73 -1.82
N MET A 26 -13.24 5.21 -1.28
CA MET A 26 -14.11 4.31 -2.02
C MET A 26 -15.16 5.08 -2.78
N GLU A 27 -15.19 4.89 -4.10
CA GLU A 27 -16.27 5.40 -4.93
C GLU A 27 -17.61 4.74 -4.55
N PRO A 28 -18.71 5.51 -4.40
CA PRO A 28 -20.03 4.99 -3.98
C PRO A 28 -20.61 3.86 -4.84
N ASP A 29 -20.08 3.65 -6.04
CA ASP A 29 -20.51 2.63 -6.96
C ASP A 29 -19.53 1.48 -7.17
N SER A 30 -18.38 1.52 -6.48
CA SER A 30 -17.37 0.46 -6.60
C SER A 30 -17.91 -0.88 -6.08
N PRO A 31 -17.40 -2.02 -6.60
CA PRO A 31 -17.73 -3.34 -6.06
C PRO A 31 -17.45 -3.44 -4.55
N GLU A 32 -16.35 -2.85 -4.10
CA GLU A 32 -15.91 -2.78 -2.72
C GLU A 32 -16.94 -2.04 -1.85
N TYR A 33 -17.48 -0.90 -2.33
CA TYR A 33 -18.51 -0.14 -1.63
C TYR A 33 -19.81 -0.92 -1.52
N LYS A 34 -20.26 -1.54 -2.61
CA LYS A 34 -21.47 -2.36 -2.64
C LYS A 34 -21.34 -3.58 -1.72
N ALA A 35 -20.16 -4.17 -1.62
CA ALA A 35 -19.90 -5.28 -0.69
C ALA A 35 -19.94 -4.82 0.77
N LEU A 36 -19.24 -3.72 1.10
CA LEU A 36 -19.20 -3.17 2.46
C LEU A 36 -20.58 -2.70 2.93
N ARG A 37 -21.32 -1.99 2.06
CA ARG A 37 -22.70 -1.57 2.33
C ARG A 37 -23.62 -2.76 2.62
N ARG A 38 -23.56 -3.81 1.79
CA ARG A 38 -24.37 -5.02 2.00
C ARG A 38 -24.02 -5.71 3.31
N SER A 39 -22.74 -5.77 3.66
CA SER A 39 -22.27 -6.30 4.94
C SER A 39 -22.86 -5.52 6.12
N LEU A 40 -22.81 -4.18 6.07
CA LEU A 40 -23.40 -3.33 7.10
C LEU A 40 -24.93 -3.46 7.18
N GLU A 41 -25.64 -3.58 6.05
CA GLU A 41 -27.09 -3.79 6.03
C GLU A 41 -27.49 -5.17 6.61
N GLN A 42 -26.69 -6.22 6.36
CA GLN A 42 -26.98 -7.59 6.80
C GLN A 42 -26.56 -7.88 8.23
N HIS A 43 -25.40 -7.38 8.64
CA HIS A 43 -24.75 -7.74 9.89
C HIS A 43 -24.66 -6.58 10.88
N GLN A 44 -25.12 -5.40 10.49
CA GLN A 44 -24.91 -4.16 11.24
C GLN A 44 -23.40 -3.92 11.45
N LEU A 45 -23.06 -3.07 12.42
CA LEU A 45 -21.68 -2.81 12.77
C LEU A 45 -21.21 -3.82 13.82
N VAL A 46 -20.42 -4.81 13.39
CA VAL A 46 -19.85 -5.83 14.29
C VAL A 46 -18.59 -5.32 14.98
N GLU A 47 -17.72 -4.63 14.25
CA GLU A 47 -16.49 -4.04 14.78
C GLU A 47 -16.59 -2.51 14.71
N PRO A 48 -16.44 -1.82 15.87
CA PRO A 48 -16.56 -0.36 15.94
C PRO A 48 -15.34 0.35 15.34
N PRO A 49 -15.53 1.52 14.69
CA PRO A 49 -14.43 2.38 14.27
C PRO A 49 -13.55 2.79 15.45
N VAL A 50 -12.26 3.01 15.18
CA VAL A 50 -11.32 3.53 16.18
C VAL A 50 -11.17 5.03 15.99
N VAL A 51 -11.39 5.81 17.05
CA VAL A 51 -11.39 7.28 17.02
C VAL A 51 -10.46 7.83 18.09
N ASN A 52 -9.64 8.82 17.73
CA ASN A 52 -8.87 9.60 18.70
C ASN A 52 -9.70 10.81 19.16
N LEU A 53 -10.07 10.85 20.44
CA LEU A 53 -10.85 11.94 21.02
C LEU A 53 -10.10 13.28 21.05
N HIS A 54 -8.77 13.25 21.00
CA HIS A 54 -7.95 14.46 21.02
C HIS A 54 -8.28 15.41 19.85
N ASN A 55 -8.61 14.85 18.68
CA ASN A 55 -8.82 15.59 17.43
C ASN A 55 -10.01 15.05 16.61
N MET A 56 -10.79 14.13 17.17
CA MET A 56 -11.92 13.44 16.56
C MET A 56 -11.59 12.65 15.27
N ARG A 57 -10.31 12.31 15.06
CA ARG A 57 -9.90 11.58 13.85
C ARG A 57 -10.26 10.09 13.95
N CYS A 58 -10.89 9.56 12.90
CA CYS A 58 -11.11 8.12 12.75
C CYS A 58 -9.83 7.46 12.22
N ILE A 59 -9.05 6.85 13.10
CA ILE A 59 -7.77 6.21 12.75
C ILE A 59 -7.95 4.75 12.32
N GLY A 60 -9.15 4.18 12.45
CA GLY A 60 -9.47 2.84 11.98
C GLY A 60 -10.95 2.72 11.59
N GLY A 61 -11.23 2.17 10.40
CA GLY A 61 -12.60 1.99 9.92
C GLY A 61 -13.20 3.18 9.13
N ASN A 62 -12.37 4.07 8.58
CA ASN A 62 -12.79 5.22 7.76
C ASN A 62 -13.83 4.85 6.68
N GLN A 63 -13.57 3.79 5.93
CA GLN A 63 -14.47 3.33 4.86
C GLN A 63 -15.86 2.94 5.39
N ARG A 64 -15.95 2.32 6.58
CA ARG A 64 -17.24 2.04 7.24
C ARG A 64 -17.96 3.33 7.61
N VAL A 65 -17.24 4.31 8.14
CA VAL A 65 -17.80 5.62 8.51
C VAL A 65 -18.43 6.29 7.28
N VAL A 66 -17.75 6.29 6.14
CA VAL A 66 -18.28 6.82 4.87
C VAL A 66 -19.58 6.13 4.47
N VAL A 67 -19.61 4.78 4.49
CA VAL A 67 -20.83 4.03 4.14
C VAL A 67 -21.96 4.26 5.14
N MET A 68 -21.67 4.34 6.44
CA MET A 68 -22.68 4.59 7.48
C MET A 68 -23.31 5.98 7.33
N LEU A 69 -22.51 7.01 7.00
CA LEU A 69 -23.00 8.34 6.67
C LEU A 69 -23.94 8.31 5.45
N ALA A 70 -23.56 7.58 4.40
CA ALA A 70 -24.38 7.43 3.20
C ALA A 70 -25.69 6.64 3.44
N LEU A 71 -25.70 5.74 4.44
CA LEU A 71 -26.90 5.03 4.90
C LEU A 71 -27.81 5.89 5.80
N GLY A 72 -27.40 7.12 6.14
CA GLY A 72 -28.18 8.05 6.96
C GLY A 72 -28.10 7.77 8.46
N MET A 73 -27.09 7.04 8.92
CA MET A 73 -26.84 6.83 10.35
C MET A 73 -26.34 8.13 10.98
N THR A 74 -26.78 8.43 12.21
CA THR A 74 -26.40 9.66 12.93
C THR A 74 -25.32 9.44 13.98
N GLU A 75 -25.36 8.30 14.65
CA GLU A 75 -24.45 7.95 15.74
C GLU A 75 -23.90 6.54 15.58
N VAL A 76 -22.73 6.31 16.16
CA VAL A 76 -22.06 5.02 16.07
C VAL A 76 -21.23 4.73 17.33
N LEU A 77 -21.23 3.47 17.76
CA LEU A 77 -20.31 2.99 18.79
C LEU A 77 -18.88 3.02 18.25
N CYS A 78 -18.00 3.75 18.92
CA CYS A 78 -16.58 3.86 18.59
C CYS A 78 -15.73 3.25 19.71
N SER A 79 -14.62 2.64 19.31
CA SER A 79 -13.48 2.38 20.17
C SER A 79 -12.66 3.67 20.27
N VAL A 80 -12.65 4.31 21.43
CA VAL A 80 -12.03 5.61 21.62
C VAL A 80 -10.71 5.50 22.35
N ILE A 81 -9.75 6.31 21.91
CA ILE A 81 -8.47 6.55 22.57
C ILE A 81 -8.28 8.05 22.76
N ASP A 82 -7.35 8.42 23.63
CA ASP A 82 -6.85 9.80 23.76
C ASP A 82 -5.33 9.80 23.57
N GLN A 83 -4.88 10.21 22.39
CA GLN A 83 -3.46 10.29 22.04
C GLN A 83 -3.12 11.70 21.54
N PRO A 84 -2.51 12.56 22.37
CA PRO A 84 -2.13 13.91 21.97
C PRO A 84 -0.90 13.95 21.03
N ASP A 85 -0.11 12.86 20.94
CA ASP A 85 1.05 12.78 20.07
C ASP A 85 0.67 12.28 18.67
N GLU A 86 0.71 13.18 17.68
CA GLU A 86 0.34 12.88 16.29
C GLU A 86 1.24 11.82 15.64
N SER A 87 2.52 11.72 16.00
CA SER A 87 3.41 10.66 15.45
C SER A 87 2.92 9.29 15.93
N LYS A 88 2.56 9.17 17.21
CA LYS A 88 2.00 7.93 17.76
C LYS A 88 0.63 7.59 17.19
N GLU A 89 -0.21 8.59 16.96
CA GLU A 89 -1.50 8.44 16.28
C GLU A 89 -1.33 7.89 14.86
N LYS A 90 -0.41 8.48 14.07
CA LYS A 90 -0.09 8.05 12.70
C LYS A 90 0.38 6.60 12.66
N LYS A 91 1.30 6.21 13.55
CA LYS A 91 1.81 4.83 13.66
C LYS A 91 0.71 3.83 13.99
N LEU A 92 -0.21 4.19 14.87
CA LEU A 92 -1.37 3.36 15.18
C LEU A 92 -2.35 3.28 13.99
N CYS A 93 -2.61 4.39 13.31
CA CYS A 93 -3.42 4.43 12.10
C CYS A 93 -2.86 3.47 11.03
N LEU A 94 -1.54 3.49 10.78
CA LEU A 94 -0.87 2.53 9.90
C LEU A 94 -1.10 1.08 10.33
N ALA A 95 -0.86 0.77 11.61
CA ALA A 95 -1.01 -0.57 12.16
C ALA A 95 -2.45 -1.11 12.01
N LEU A 96 -3.46 -0.27 12.24
CA LEU A 96 -4.88 -0.64 12.14
C LEU A 96 -5.35 -0.81 10.68
N ASN A 97 -4.78 -0.04 9.75
CA ASN A 97 -5.18 -0.11 8.35
C ASN A 97 -4.46 -1.24 7.58
N ARG A 98 -3.41 -1.86 8.14
CA ARG A 98 -2.61 -2.92 7.48
C ARG A 98 -3.47 -4.08 6.95
N ILE A 99 -4.61 -4.35 7.59
CA ILE A 99 -5.28 -5.66 7.50
C ILE A 99 -6.13 -5.89 6.23
N ASP A 100 -6.51 -4.89 5.43
CA ASP A 100 -7.18 -5.16 4.13
C ASP A 100 -7.39 -3.90 3.26
N GLY A 101 -7.50 -4.03 1.93
CA GLY A 101 -7.87 -2.94 1.02
C GLY A 101 -6.72 -2.26 0.25
N ARG A 102 -7.07 -1.37 -0.69
CA ARG A 102 -6.10 -0.64 -1.53
C ARG A 102 -5.49 0.55 -0.80
N TRP A 103 -4.22 0.79 -1.09
CA TRP A 103 -3.44 1.90 -0.53
C TRP A 103 -3.24 3.01 -1.56
N ASP A 104 -3.37 4.24 -1.10
CA ASP A 104 -2.81 5.42 -1.75
C ASP A 104 -1.30 5.38 -1.54
N THR A 105 -0.56 5.14 -2.62
CA THR A 105 0.88 4.84 -2.55
C THR A 105 1.69 6.05 -2.10
N ASP A 106 1.26 7.25 -2.46
CA ASP A 106 1.97 8.49 -2.13
C ASP A 106 1.80 8.78 -0.64
N LYS A 107 0.55 8.74 -0.15
CA LYS A 107 0.27 8.94 1.29
C LYS A 107 0.91 7.86 2.17
N LEU A 108 0.95 6.62 1.67
CA LEU A 108 1.61 5.52 2.37
C LEU A 108 3.13 5.71 2.37
N GLY A 109 3.74 6.11 1.25
CA GLY A 109 5.17 6.43 1.15
C GLY A 109 5.57 7.50 2.16
N ASP A 110 4.85 8.62 2.18
CA ASP A 110 5.05 9.72 3.13
C ASP A 110 5.00 9.26 4.59
N LEU A 111 4.04 8.40 4.92
CA LEU A 111 3.90 7.82 6.25
C LEU A 111 5.05 6.88 6.63
N LEU A 112 5.62 6.18 5.65
CA LEU A 112 6.70 5.22 5.82
C LEU A 112 8.10 5.85 5.82
N ARG A 113 8.24 7.15 5.55
CA ARG A 113 9.52 7.88 5.62
C ARG A 113 10.07 8.05 7.04
N ASP A 114 9.20 8.05 8.04
CA ASP A 114 9.61 8.12 9.45
C ASP A 114 10.29 6.80 9.83
N ASP A 115 11.61 6.80 10.05
CA ASP A 115 12.39 5.60 10.34
C ASP A 115 11.94 4.90 11.65
N ASP A 116 11.32 5.65 12.57
CA ASP A 116 10.73 5.10 13.79
C ASP A 116 9.48 4.24 13.51
N VAL A 117 8.98 4.21 12.27
CA VAL A 117 7.84 3.36 11.85
C VAL A 117 8.25 1.89 11.78
N LEU A 118 9.52 1.60 11.51
CA LEU A 118 10.08 0.24 11.55
C LEU A 118 10.30 -0.25 12.99
N GLU A 119 10.53 0.67 13.92
CA GLU A 119 10.62 0.35 15.36
C GLU A 119 9.24 0.15 16.00
N TYR A 120 8.18 0.65 15.37
CA TYR A 120 6.80 0.44 15.79
C TYR A 120 6.26 -0.85 15.18
N GLU A 121 5.47 -1.62 15.93
CA GLU A 121 4.81 -2.84 15.44
C GLU A 121 3.64 -2.51 14.48
N THR A 122 3.93 -1.78 13.39
CA THR A 122 3.00 -1.50 12.30
C THR A 122 2.68 -2.74 11.48
N GLY A 123 3.53 -3.75 11.59
CA GLY A 123 3.47 -5.01 10.88
C GLY A 123 4.24 -5.00 9.55
N PHE A 124 4.65 -3.84 9.03
CA PHE A 124 5.48 -3.76 7.82
C PHE A 124 6.86 -4.36 8.04
N ASP A 125 7.31 -5.17 7.08
CA ASP A 125 8.71 -5.61 7.05
C ASP A 125 9.61 -4.58 6.36
N ALA A 126 10.92 -4.74 6.56
CA ALA A 126 11.90 -3.79 6.05
C ALA A 126 11.98 -3.77 4.51
N GLU A 127 11.65 -4.86 3.83
CA GLU A 127 11.60 -4.92 2.36
C GLU A 127 10.35 -4.20 1.84
N GLU A 128 9.18 -4.42 2.45
CA GLU A 128 7.92 -3.75 2.12
C GLU A 128 8.09 -2.22 2.22
N VAL A 129 8.68 -1.73 3.32
CA VAL A 129 8.93 -0.30 3.50
C VAL A 129 9.87 0.25 2.43
N ARG A 130 10.93 -0.49 2.07
CA ARG A 130 11.85 -0.08 0.98
C ARG A 130 11.12 0.07 -0.35
N VAL A 131 10.24 -0.87 -0.68
CA VAL A 131 9.48 -0.86 -1.94
C VAL A 131 8.56 0.36 -2.01
N TYR A 132 7.81 0.66 -0.95
CA TYR A 132 6.91 1.83 -0.94
C TYR A 132 7.67 3.16 -0.98
N ARG A 133 8.82 3.27 -0.31
CA ARG A 133 9.69 4.46 -0.42
C ARG A 133 10.19 4.66 -1.86
N LEU A 134 10.61 3.57 -2.50
CA LEU A 134 11.11 3.61 -3.88
C LEU A 134 10.01 3.91 -4.91
N LEU A 135 8.76 3.53 -4.64
CA LEU A 135 7.59 3.90 -5.45
C LEU A 135 7.31 5.40 -5.38
N GLU A 136 7.41 5.99 -4.21
CA GLU A 136 7.18 7.42 -4.02
C GLU A 136 8.21 8.26 -4.80
N ASP A 137 9.47 7.81 -4.82
CA ASP A 137 10.55 8.48 -5.56
C ASP A 137 10.45 8.24 -7.09
N ALA A 138 9.74 7.19 -7.52
CA ALA A 138 9.55 6.87 -8.92
C ALA A 138 8.32 7.58 -9.49
N ARG A 139 8.54 8.67 -10.22
CA ARG A 139 7.49 9.34 -11.00
C ARG A 139 6.90 8.36 -12.03
N GLU A 140 5.57 8.27 -12.12
CA GLU A 140 4.88 7.50 -13.16
C GLU A 140 5.35 8.01 -14.54
N PRO A 141 5.86 7.13 -15.43
CA PRO A 141 5.98 7.49 -16.84
C PRO A 141 4.57 7.66 -17.41
N ASP A 142 4.37 8.70 -18.22
CA ASP A 142 3.17 8.84 -19.03
C ASP A 142 3.04 7.55 -19.87
N ASP A 143 1.88 6.89 -19.81
CA ASP A 143 1.56 5.68 -20.57
C ASP A 143 1.42 6.03 -22.06
N ASP A 144 2.53 6.21 -22.78
CA ASP A 144 2.57 6.12 -24.22
C ASP A 144 2.78 4.66 -24.62
N GLY A 145 1.67 3.94 -24.69
CA GLY A 145 1.63 2.56 -25.14
C GLY A 145 2.25 2.37 -26.52
N ASP A 146 3.52 1.96 -26.55
CA ASP A 146 4.12 1.28 -27.68
C ASP A 146 5.04 0.16 -27.16
N TYR A 147 4.48 -1.04 -27.07
CA TYR A 147 5.23 -2.27 -26.84
C TYR A 147 5.63 -2.82 -28.22
N PRO A 148 6.90 -2.71 -28.67
CA PRO A 148 7.37 -3.61 -29.71
C PRO A 148 7.50 -5.00 -29.11
N GLY A 149 6.83 -5.95 -29.76
CA GLY A 149 6.71 -7.33 -29.33
C GLY A 149 8.03 -8.09 -29.29
N ASP A 150 8.02 -9.08 -28.40
CA ASP A 150 8.84 -10.29 -28.33
C ASP A 150 9.44 -10.74 -29.67
N ASP A 151 10.77 -10.83 -29.75
CA ASP A 151 11.45 -11.68 -30.73
C ASP A 151 12.63 -12.37 -30.03
N PRO A 152 12.62 -13.71 -29.87
CA PRO A 152 13.74 -14.47 -29.34
C PRO A 152 14.57 -15.01 -30.51
N GLU A 153 15.66 -14.34 -30.87
CA GLU A 153 16.69 -14.96 -31.72
C GLU A 153 18.03 -15.02 -30.97
N ASP A 154 18.49 -16.27 -30.83
CA ASP A 154 19.81 -16.75 -30.39
C ASP A 154 20.96 -15.95 -31.02
N ASP A 155 21.99 -15.64 -30.21
CA ASP A 155 23.38 -16.02 -30.53
C ASP A 155 24.32 -15.68 -29.34
N GLU A 156 24.82 -16.71 -28.67
CA GLU A 156 26.13 -16.71 -28.00
C GLU A 156 27.09 -17.54 -28.89
N PRO A 157 28.41 -17.24 -28.97
CA PRO A 157 29.28 -17.07 -27.79
C PRO A 157 30.43 -16.03 -27.87
N GLU A 158 30.92 -15.71 -26.67
CA GLU A 158 32.17 -15.09 -26.14
C GLU A 158 33.49 -15.23 -26.98
N PRO A 159 34.59 -14.42 -26.79
CA PRO A 159 35.18 -14.15 -25.45
C PRO A 159 36.06 -12.89 -25.18
N GLU A 160 36.44 -12.78 -23.90
CA GLU A 160 37.72 -12.31 -23.30
C GLU A 160 38.09 -10.79 -23.17
N ASP A 161 38.28 -10.44 -21.88
CA ASP A 161 39.40 -9.68 -21.27
C ASP A 161 39.33 -8.17 -20.92
N ASP A 162 39.73 -7.95 -19.66
CA ASP A 162 40.33 -6.80 -18.97
C ASP A 162 39.48 -5.57 -18.53
N GLU A 163 39.39 -5.40 -17.20
CA GLU A 163 39.06 -4.15 -16.48
C GLU A 163 40.17 -3.06 -16.67
N PRO A 164 40.02 -1.84 -16.11
CA PRO A 164 39.28 -0.67 -16.61
C PRO A 164 40.26 0.50 -16.95
N PRO A 165 39.80 1.67 -17.43
CA PRO A 165 39.99 2.83 -16.55
C PRO A 165 38.91 3.94 -16.62
N GLU A 166 38.75 4.58 -15.46
CA GLU A 166 38.69 6.03 -15.19
C GLU A 166 37.62 6.92 -15.86
N ASP A 167 36.74 7.40 -14.98
CA ASP A 167 36.07 8.71 -14.96
C ASP A 167 36.82 9.83 -15.72
N GLU A 168 36.25 10.30 -16.83
CA GLU A 168 36.18 11.73 -17.18
C GLU A 168 35.04 11.99 -18.19
N GLY A 169 34.19 12.98 -17.89
CA GLY A 169 33.75 13.97 -18.88
C GLY A 169 32.54 13.66 -19.76
N ASP A 170 31.40 14.20 -19.33
CA ASP A 170 30.31 14.78 -20.14
C ASP A 170 30.52 14.82 -21.68
N THR A 171 29.70 14.08 -22.43
CA THR A 171 29.04 14.56 -23.65
C THR A 171 28.13 13.48 -24.22
N GLY A 172 26.84 13.75 -24.29
CA GLY A 172 25.92 12.93 -25.09
C GLY A 172 24.48 13.09 -24.66
N GLU A 173 23.75 13.96 -25.34
CA GLU A 173 22.30 13.83 -25.49
C GLU A 173 22.00 12.41 -25.97
N GLY A 174 21.53 11.57 -25.06
CA GLY A 174 21.05 10.23 -25.33
C GLY A 174 19.90 10.01 -24.38
N ASP A 175 18.78 9.56 -24.92
CA ASP A 175 17.55 9.24 -24.21
C ASP A 175 17.84 8.36 -22.98
N GLU A 176 18.05 8.96 -21.81
CA GLU A 176 18.07 8.24 -20.55
C GLU A 176 16.62 7.86 -20.26
N GLU A 177 16.26 6.62 -20.61
CA GLU A 177 15.12 5.95 -19.98
C GLU A 177 15.17 6.23 -18.48
N PRO A 178 14.07 6.70 -17.85
CA PRO A 178 14.07 6.97 -16.43
C PRO A 178 14.46 5.67 -15.72
N ARG A 179 15.58 5.70 -14.97
CA ARG A 179 16.07 4.54 -14.22
C ARG A 179 15.01 4.15 -13.20
N LEU A 180 14.12 3.24 -13.59
CA LEU A 180 13.06 2.72 -12.75
C LEU A 180 13.69 2.10 -11.51
N GLY A 181 13.18 2.48 -10.34
CA GLY A 181 13.57 1.86 -9.09
C GLY A 181 13.38 0.35 -9.17
N SER A 182 14.46 -0.40 -8.97
CA SER A 182 14.42 -1.86 -8.92
C SER A 182 14.57 -2.34 -7.47
N THR A 183 13.83 -3.37 -7.08
CA THR A 183 13.90 -3.99 -5.75
C THR A 183 14.20 -5.48 -5.86
N LEU A 184 14.68 -6.08 -4.78
CA LEU A 184 14.89 -7.52 -4.68
C LEU A 184 13.72 -8.14 -3.92
N ILE A 185 13.03 -9.10 -4.55
CA ILE A 185 11.90 -9.79 -3.94
C ILE A 185 12.31 -11.20 -3.58
N LYS A 186 11.91 -11.62 -2.38
CA LYS A 186 12.19 -12.96 -1.86
C LYS A 186 10.91 -13.75 -1.65
N ILE A 187 10.83 -14.91 -2.29
CA ILE A 187 9.70 -15.83 -2.17
C ILE A 187 10.23 -17.20 -1.75
N GLY A 188 10.12 -17.49 -0.47
CA GLY A 188 10.76 -18.66 0.13
C GLY A 188 12.28 -18.58 0.01
N HIS A 189 12.87 -19.46 -0.82
CA HIS A 189 14.32 -19.47 -1.09
C HIS A 189 14.69 -18.77 -2.41
N LEU A 190 13.72 -18.38 -3.23
CA LEU A 190 13.94 -17.67 -4.48
C LEU A 190 14.11 -16.18 -4.20
N SER A 191 15.08 -15.55 -4.86
CA SER A 191 15.30 -14.10 -4.80
C SER A 191 15.54 -13.58 -6.20
N PHE A 192 14.82 -12.54 -6.62
CA PHE A 192 14.94 -11.99 -7.97
C PHE A 192 14.71 -10.47 -7.95
N LYS A 193 15.42 -9.78 -8.85
CA LYS A 193 15.34 -8.33 -9.01
C LYS A 193 14.17 -8.00 -9.91
N VAL A 194 13.31 -7.09 -9.50
CA VAL A 194 12.17 -6.63 -10.29
C VAL A 194 12.09 -5.12 -10.29
N GLU A 195 11.56 -4.58 -11.38
CA GLU A 195 11.08 -3.21 -11.40
C GLU A 195 9.94 -3.06 -10.40
N VAL A 196 10.07 -2.05 -9.55
CA VAL A 196 9.13 -1.78 -8.45
C VAL A 196 7.72 -1.50 -8.98
N TYR A 197 7.62 -0.83 -10.13
CA TYR A 197 6.34 -0.57 -10.79
C TYR A 197 5.66 -1.87 -11.28
N ARG A 198 6.39 -2.77 -11.94
CA ARG A 198 5.86 -4.06 -12.38
C ARG A 198 5.40 -4.91 -11.21
N TYR A 199 6.19 -4.90 -10.12
CA TYR A 199 5.80 -5.58 -8.89
C TYR A 199 4.46 -5.06 -8.34
N LYS A 200 4.31 -3.73 -8.22
CA LYS A 200 3.08 -3.10 -7.75
C LYS A 200 1.87 -3.48 -8.62
N ARG A 201 1.98 -3.36 -9.95
CA ARG A 201 0.89 -3.72 -10.87
C ARG A 201 0.44 -5.17 -10.70
N VAL A 202 1.38 -6.09 -10.51
CA VAL A 202 1.06 -7.50 -10.30
C VAL A 202 0.33 -7.68 -8.97
N VAL A 203 0.81 -7.06 -7.88
CA VAL A 203 0.14 -7.12 -6.56
C VAL A 203 -1.27 -6.50 -6.62
N GLU A 204 -1.44 -5.37 -7.30
CA GLU A 204 -2.75 -4.74 -7.50
C GLU A 204 -3.71 -5.64 -8.29
N ALA A 205 -3.23 -6.26 -9.37
CA ALA A 205 -4.02 -7.22 -10.14
C ALA A 205 -4.40 -8.47 -9.33
N MET A 206 -3.61 -8.86 -8.33
CA MET A 206 -3.99 -9.93 -7.38
C MET A 206 -5.08 -9.46 -6.43
N ARG A 207 -4.96 -8.24 -5.90
CA ARG A 207 -5.97 -7.62 -5.02
C ARG A 207 -7.30 -7.39 -5.74
N ASP A 208 -7.27 -7.01 -7.02
CA ASP A 208 -8.46 -6.90 -7.89
C ASP A 208 -9.23 -8.23 -7.99
N ARG A 209 -8.53 -9.36 -7.85
CA ARG A 209 -9.11 -10.72 -7.86
C ARG A 209 -9.52 -11.19 -6.46
N GLY A 210 -9.39 -10.33 -5.45
CA GLY A 210 -9.76 -10.63 -4.07
C GLY A 210 -8.68 -11.36 -3.27
N ILE A 211 -7.43 -11.37 -3.73
CA ILE A 211 -6.30 -12.01 -3.02
C ILE A 211 -5.62 -10.96 -2.15
N PHE A 212 -5.76 -11.08 -0.83
CA PHE A 212 -5.22 -10.11 0.14
C PHE A 212 -4.28 -10.74 1.17
N ASP A 213 -4.40 -12.04 1.45
CA ASP A 213 -3.55 -12.74 2.43
C ASP A 213 -2.12 -12.92 1.90
N GLU A 214 -1.12 -12.71 2.77
CA GLU A 214 0.30 -12.79 2.43
C GLU A 214 0.70 -14.16 1.87
N LYS A 215 0.13 -15.25 2.40
CA LYS A 215 0.41 -16.60 1.91
C LYS A 215 -0.23 -16.85 0.56
N GLU A 216 -1.41 -16.30 0.32
CA GLU A 216 -2.10 -16.39 -0.97
C GLU A 216 -1.39 -15.55 -2.04
N ILE A 217 -0.91 -14.35 -1.70
CA ILE A 217 -0.07 -13.52 -2.57
C ILE A 217 1.23 -14.26 -2.90
N ALA A 218 1.92 -14.81 -1.90
CA ALA A 218 3.14 -15.59 -2.12
C ALA A 218 2.88 -16.85 -2.97
N ALA A 219 1.72 -17.50 -2.81
CA ALA A 219 1.33 -18.65 -3.63
C ALA A 219 1.04 -18.26 -5.08
N GLU A 220 0.36 -17.14 -5.30
CA GLU A 220 0.06 -16.62 -6.64
C GLU A 220 1.33 -16.17 -7.36
N TRP A 221 2.28 -15.56 -6.66
CA TRP A 221 3.60 -15.29 -7.24
C TRP A 221 4.35 -16.57 -7.61
N LYS A 222 4.36 -17.59 -6.74
CA LYS A 222 4.96 -18.90 -7.08
C LYS A 222 4.29 -19.51 -8.30
N ARG A 223 2.97 -19.40 -8.42
CA ARG A 223 2.23 -19.88 -9.60
C ARG A 223 2.75 -19.21 -10.87
N ARG A 224 2.80 -17.87 -10.90
CA ARG A 224 3.23 -17.11 -12.10
C ARG A 224 4.68 -17.43 -12.48
N LEU A 225 5.58 -17.47 -11.50
CA LEU A 225 7.00 -17.80 -11.71
C LEU A 225 7.22 -19.22 -12.26
N LEU A 226 6.42 -20.19 -11.82
CA LEU A 226 6.56 -21.60 -12.25
C LEU A 226 5.81 -21.92 -13.54
N HIS A 227 4.88 -21.07 -13.97
CA HIS A 227 4.04 -21.29 -15.15
C HIS A 227 4.37 -20.37 -16.33
N HIS A 228 5.40 -19.52 -16.24
CA HIS A 228 5.82 -18.57 -17.28
C HIS A 228 4.69 -17.63 -17.76
N ASP A 229 3.95 -17.08 -16.79
CA ASP A 229 2.80 -16.17 -16.98
C ASP A 229 3.21 -14.70 -16.72
#